data_AF-A0A8J3N0R9-F1
#
_entry.id   AF-A0A8J3N0R9-F1
#
_cell.length_a   1.000
_cell.length_b   1.000
_cell.length_c   1.000
_cell.angle_alpha   90.00
_cell.angle_beta   90.00
_cell.angle_gamma   90.00
#
_symmetry.space_group_name_H-M   'P 1'
#
loop_
_entity.id
_entity.type
_entity.pdbx_description
1 polymer ?
#
loop_
_entity_poly.entity_id
_entity_poly.type
_entity_poly.pdbx_seq_one_letter_code
_entity_poly.pdbx_strand_id
1 'polypeptide(L)'
;MRKKTKEQAKQPVLLTPSDEYLWIPVKSLERNDTIVIADVEVKVQNIEHRDSEWHVTYLDSTTRSRTEQLYNGHDQVYVKTTDAIRARLNPTE
;
A
#
# COMPACT_ATOMS: atom_id res chain seq x y z
N MET A 1 41.70 34.97 21.07
CA MET A 1 40.27 34.62 21.25
C MET A 1 39.83 33.64 20.17
N ARG A 2 39.55 32.37 20.50
CA ARG A 2 39.09 31.35 19.53
C ARG A 2 37.56 31.29 19.56
N LYS A 3 36.91 31.61 18.43
CA LYS A 3 35.46 31.43 18.24
C LYS A 3 35.19 29.94 18.08
N LYS A 4 34.46 29.33 19.01
CA LYS A 4 33.96 27.95 18.89
C LYS A 4 32.71 27.99 18.01
N THR A 5 32.84 27.54 16.76
CA THR A 5 31.70 27.25 15.89
C THR A 5 30.98 26.04 16.47
N LYS A 6 29.72 26.22 16.88
CA LYS A 6 28.84 25.10 17.27
C LYS A 6 28.50 24.35 15.97
N GLU A 7 29.12 23.20 15.76
CA GLU A 7 28.60 22.20 14.82
C GLU A 7 27.20 21.80 15.32
N GLN A 8 26.17 22.24 14.61
CA GLN A 8 24.85 21.64 14.72
C GLN A 8 25.00 20.19 14.28
N ALA A 9 24.92 19.27 15.26
CA ALA A 9 24.76 17.86 14.98
C ALA A 9 23.54 17.71 14.07
N LYS A 10 23.79 17.40 12.79
CA LYS A 10 22.74 16.93 11.89
C LYS A 10 22.13 15.71 12.57
N GLN A 11 20.87 15.81 12.96
CA GLN A 11 20.13 14.65 13.45
C GLN A 11 20.30 13.54 12.41
N PRO A 12 20.60 12.30 12.82
CA PRO A 12 20.65 11.19 11.89
C PRO A 12 19.30 11.15 11.18
N VAL A 13 19.34 11.14 9.84
CA VAL A 13 18.14 10.89 9.04
C VAL A 13 17.57 9.58 9.54
N LEU A 14 16.49 9.67 10.31
CA LEU A 14 15.73 8.52 10.78
C LEU A 14 15.33 7.79 9.50
N LEU A 15 15.94 6.61 9.32
CA LEU A 15 15.55 5.51 8.45
C LEU A 15 14.37 5.90 7.57
N THR A 16 14.63 6.24 6.30
CA THR A 16 13.59 6.21 5.28
C THR A 16 12.88 4.88 5.47
N PRO A 17 11.59 4.84 5.86
CA PRO A 17 10.91 3.57 5.95
C PRO A 17 11.08 2.92 4.58
N SER A 18 11.54 1.67 4.58
CA SER A 18 11.49 0.84 3.40
C SER A 18 10.01 0.60 3.14
N ASP A 19 9.34 1.62 2.59
CA ASP A 19 7.92 1.68 2.25
C ASP A 19 7.65 0.75 1.07
N GLU A 20 8.16 -0.46 1.05
CA GLU A 20 7.87 -1.37 -0.05
C GLU A 20 6.40 -1.79 0.00
N TYR A 21 5.81 -1.79 1.20
CA TYR A 21 4.41 -2.13 1.42
C TYR A 21 3.78 -1.28 2.51
N LEU A 22 2.47 -1.13 2.44
CA LEU A 22 1.68 -0.41 3.42
C LEU A 22 0.26 -0.99 3.51
N TRP A 23 -0.38 -0.78 4.67
CA TRP A 23 -1.78 -1.14 4.86
C TRP A 23 -2.67 0.00 4.39
N ILE A 24 -3.62 -0.28 3.48
CA ILE A 24 -4.65 0.67 3.07
C ILE A 24 -6.05 0.11 3.34
N PRO A 25 -7.06 0.96 3.54
CA PRO A 25 -8.46 0.54 3.51
C PRO A 25 -8.80 -0.15 2.19
N VAL A 26 -9.57 -1.23 2.22
CA VAL A 26 -9.97 -1.98 1.00
C VAL A 26 -10.68 -1.07 -0.03
N LYS A 27 -11.44 -0.09 0.44
CA LYS A 27 -12.11 0.93 -0.39
C LYS A 27 -11.17 1.82 -1.20
N SER A 28 -9.88 1.82 -0.89
CA SER A 28 -8.83 2.59 -1.57
C SER A 28 -8.05 1.76 -2.59
N LEU A 29 -8.39 0.47 -2.74
CA LEU A 29 -7.81 -0.36 -3.80
C LEU A 29 -8.28 0.10 -5.17
N GLU A 30 -7.38 -0.05 -6.14
CA GLU A 30 -7.67 0.13 -7.55
C GLU A 30 -7.21 -1.07 -8.37
N ARG A 31 -7.76 -1.17 -9.58
CA ARG A 31 -7.32 -2.18 -10.54
C ARG A 31 -5.84 -1.99 -10.85
N ASN A 32 -5.12 -3.11 -10.95
CA ASN A 32 -3.67 -3.22 -11.13
C ASN A 32 -2.82 -3.00 -9.89
N ASP A 33 -3.39 -2.65 -8.73
CA ASP A 33 -2.65 -2.67 -7.48
C ASP A 33 -2.12 -4.09 -7.20
N THR A 34 -0.96 -4.17 -6.56
CA THR A 34 -0.36 -5.45 -6.13
C THR A 34 -0.54 -5.59 -4.64
N ILE A 35 -1.31 -6.59 -4.22
CA ILE A 35 -1.60 -6.88 -2.81
C ILE A 35 -0.92 -8.17 -2.39
N VAL A 36 -0.72 -8.35 -1.09
CA VAL A 36 -0.12 -9.57 -0.53
C VAL A 36 -1.21 -10.38 0.17
N ILE A 37 -1.40 -11.63 -0.27
CA ILE A 37 -2.33 -12.58 0.34
C ILE A 37 -1.56 -13.86 0.65
N ALA A 38 -1.53 -14.27 1.93
CA ALA A 38 -0.79 -15.45 2.38
C ALA A 38 0.65 -15.49 1.84
N ASP A 39 1.37 -14.36 1.98
CA ASP A 39 2.74 -14.15 1.51
C ASP A 39 2.95 -14.21 -0.02
N VAL A 40 1.87 -14.17 -0.80
CA VAL A 40 1.91 -14.14 -2.27
C VAL A 40 1.49 -12.77 -2.80
N GLU A 41 2.32 -12.19 -3.67
CA GLU A 41 1.98 -10.99 -4.44
C GLU A 41 0.98 -11.34 -5.55
N VAL A 42 -0.21 -10.77 -5.46
CA VAL A 42 -1.28 -10.94 -6.45
C VAL A 42 -1.73 -9.59 -6.98
N LYS A 43 -2.12 -9.56 -8.26
CA LYS A 43 -2.53 -8.33 -8.94
C LYS A 43 -4.04 -8.20 -8.96
N VAL A 44 -4.57 -7.08 -8.49
CA VAL A 44 -6.00 -6.80 -8.51
C VAL A 44 -6.49 -6.66 -9.96
N GLN A 45 -7.50 -7.44 -10.33
CA GLN A 45 -8.11 -7.45 -11.66
C GLN A 45 -9.43 -6.70 -11.70
N ASN A 46 -10.25 -6.87 -10.67
CA ASN A 46 -11.58 -6.26 -10.59
C ASN A 46 -11.94 -5.98 -9.13
N ILE A 47 -12.71 -4.92 -8.91
CA ILE A 47 -13.20 -4.49 -7.60
C ILE A 47 -14.66 -4.09 -7.79
N GLU A 48 -15.55 -4.71 -7.03
CA GLU A 48 -16.98 -4.40 -7.04
C GLU A 48 -17.47 -4.19 -5.62
N HIS A 49 -18.26 -3.16 -5.39
CA HIS A 49 -18.95 -2.96 -4.12
C HIS A 49 -20.40 -3.41 -4.28
N ARG A 50 -20.79 -4.44 -3.54
CA ARG A 50 -22.14 -5.01 -3.56
C ARG A 50 -22.68 -5.01 -2.14
N ASP A 51 -23.82 -4.35 -1.94
CA ASP A 51 -24.44 -4.15 -0.63
C ASP A 51 -23.49 -3.52 0.40
N SER A 52 -22.91 -4.33 1.28
CA SER A 52 -21.96 -3.92 2.33
C SER A 52 -20.55 -4.51 2.18
N GLU A 53 -20.31 -5.24 1.09
CA GLU A 53 -19.09 -6.02 0.88
C GLU A 53 -18.34 -5.57 -0.38
N TRP A 54 -17.01 -5.62 -0.30
CA TRP A 54 -16.10 -5.40 -1.41
C TRP A 54 -15.67 -6.75 -1.98
N HIS A 55 -16.11 -7.04 -3.20
CA HIS A 55 -15.71 -8.19 -3.98
C HIS A 55 -14.44 -7.85 -4.76
N VAL A 56 -13.32 -8.45 -4.40
CA VAL A 56 -12.04 -8.21 -5.08
C VAL A 56 -11.61 -9.49 -5.79
N THR A 57 -11.45 -9.39 -7.10
CA THR A 57 -10.81 -10.44 -7.91
C THR A 57 -9.34 -10.11 -8.08
N TYR A 58 -8.47 -11.10 -7.84
CA TYR A 58 -7.03 -10.99 -8.05
C TYR A 58 -6.50 -12.14 -8.92
N LEU A 59 -5.37 -11.87 -9.55
CA LEU A 59 -4.62 -12.80 -10.39
C LEU A 59 -3.24 -13.01 -9.77
N ASP A 60 -2.95 -14.25 -9.41
CA ASP A 60 -1.58 -14.65 -9.05
C ASP A 60 -0.70 -14.61 -10.30
N SER A 61 0.39 -13.85 -10.23
CA SER A 61 1.31 -13.64 -11.35
C SER A 61 2.15 -14.88 -11.68
N THR A 62 2.37 -15.74 -10.69
CA THR A 62 3.19 -16.96 -10.78
C THR A 62 2.36 -18.12 -11.31
N THR A 63 1.20 -18.38 -10.70
CA THR A 63 0.36 -19.54 -11.04
C THR A 63 -0.67 -19.24 -12.13
N ARG A 64 -0.90 -17.95 -12.44
CA ARG A 64 -2.01 -17.48 -13.31
C ARG A 64 -3.40 -17.85 -12.79
N SER A 65 -3.50 -18.28 -11.53
CA SER A 65 -4.77 -18.58 -10.90
C SER A 65 -5.53 -17.30 -10.58
N ARG A 66 -6.83 -17.32 -10.88
CA ARG A 66 -7.77 -16.28 -10.48
C ARG A 66 -8.42 -16.67 -9.16
N THR A 67 -8.44 -15.74 -8.23
CA THR A 67 -9.08 -15.91 -6.92
C THR A 67 -9.95 -14.70 -6.62
N GLU A 68 -11.01 -14.94 -5.86
CA GLU A 68 -11.97 -13.91 -5.43
C GLU A 68 -12.07 -13.94 -3.91
N GLN A 69 -12.17 -12.75 -3.30
CA GLN A 69 -12.37 -12.61 -1.87
C GLN A 69 -13.29 -11.45 -1.55
N LEU A 70 -14.05 -11.65 -0.47
CA LEU A 70 -14.94 -10.68 0.11
C LEU A 70 -14.22 -9.96 1.25
N TYR A 71 -14.42 -8.66 1.31
CA TYR A 71 -13.92 -7.79 2.36
C TYR A 71 -15.05 -6.91 2.89
N ASN A 72 -15.03 -6.68 4.20
CA ASN A 72 -15.87 -5.67 4.82
C ASN A 72 -15.31 -4.27 4.56
N GLY A 73 -16.17 -3.24 4.59
CA GLY A 73 -15.74 -1.85 4.35
C GLY A 73 -14.71 -1.28 5.35
N HIS A 74 -14.50 -1.96 6.49
CA HIS A 74 -13.49 -1.59 7.50
C HIS A 74 -12.20 -2.39 7.37
N ASP A 75 -12.13 -3.35 6.45
CA ASP A 75 -10.95 -4.18 6.25
C ASP A 75 -9.81 -3.35 5.64
N GLN A 76 -8.59 -3.74 6.01
CA GLN A 76 -7.38 -3.23 5.42
C GLN A 76 -6.66 -4.34 4.67
N VAL A 77 -5.94 -3.94 3.62
CA VAL A 77 -5.17 -4.83 2.75
C VAL A 77 -3.73 -4.37 2.71
N TYR A 78 -2.81 -5.33 2.63
CA TYR A 78 -1.39 -5.05 2.54
C TYR A 78 -0.99 -4.92 1.07
N VAL A 79 -0.51 -3.75 0.69
CA VAL A 79 -0.33 -3.36 -0.71
C VAL A 79 1.09 -2.93 -0.95
N LYS A 80 1.65 -3.36 -2.09
CA LYS A 80 2.95 -2.90 -2.57
C LYS A 80 2.86 -1.41 -2.90
N THR A 81 3.67 -0.62 -2.24
CA THR A 81 3.67 0.83 -2.39
C THR A 81 4.13 1.21 -3.77
N THR A 82 3.35 2.08 -4.41
CA THR A 82 3.71 2.75 -5.66
C THR A 82 3.44 4.25 -5.50
N ASP A 83 3.97 5.07 -6.40
CA ASP A 83 3.68 6.50 -6.38
C ASP A 83 2.18 6.80 -6.52
N ALA A 84 1.46 5.96 -7.28
CA ALA A 84 0.00 6.03 -7.39
C ALA A 84 -0.69 5.79 -6.04
N ILE A 85 -0.28 4.75 -5.31
CA ILE A 85 -0.80 4.46 -3.96
C ILE A 85 -0.55 5.65 -3.02
N ARG A 86 0.66 6.21 -3.03
CA ARG A 86 1.03 7.34 -2.17
C ARG A 86 0.18 8.59 -2.46
N ALA A 87 -0.03 8.89 -3.74
CA ALA A 87 -0.86 10.02 -4.18
C ALA A 87 -2.32 9.87 -3.73
N ARG A 88 -2.87 8.65 -3.75
CA ARG A 88 -4.26 8.39 -3.30
C ARG A 88 -4.44 8.54 -1.79
N LEU A 89 -3.43 8.20 -1.01
CA LEU A 89 -3.50 8.28 0.45
C LEU A 89 -3.23 9.69 0.99
N ASN A 90 -2.49 10.51 0.25
CA ASN A 90 -2.19 11.89 0.62
C ASN A 90 -2.55 12.82 -0.56
N PRO A 91 -3.84 13.06 -0.82
CA PRO A 91 -4.23 14.02 -1.85
C PRO A 91 -3.73 15.40 -1.44
N THR A 92 -2.80 15.97 -2.21
CA THR A 92 -2.40 17.37 -2.04
C THR A 92 -3.62 18.24 -2.38
N GLU A 93 -4.14 18.97 -1.38
CA GLU A 93 -5.21 19.97 -1.55
C GLU A 93 -4.80 21.12 -2.48
#